data_AF-A0ABD0Q3A0-F1
#
_entry.id   AF-A0ABD0Q3A0-F1
#
_cell.length_a   1.000
_cell.length_b   1.000
_cell.length_c   1.000
_cell.angle_alpha   90.00
_cell.angle_beta   90.00
_cell.angle_gamma   90.00
#
_symmetry.space_group_name_H-M   'P 1'
#
loop_
_entity.id
_entity.type
_entity.pdbx_description
1 polymer ?
#
loop_
_entity_poly.entity_id
_entity_poly.type
_entity_poly.pdbx_seq_one_letter_code
_entity_poly.pdbx_strand_id
1 'polypeptide(L)' 'VGSYEGGILQMRYPVWPRYGSFLEPVSDNRHLTVATLEERPFVIVESVDPATGTCVRNTVP' A
#
# COMPACT_ATOMS: atom_id res chain seq x y z
N VAL A 1 3.49 1.17 -14.75
CA VAL A 1 4.73 1.48 -14.02
C VAL A 1 4.74 2.99 -13.73
N GLY A 2 5.09 3.41 -12.51
CA GLY A 2 4.88 4.78 -12.02
C GLY A 2 5.81 5.87 -12.60
N SER A 3 5.61 7.11 -12.18
CA SER A 3 6.49 8.27 -12.43
C SER A 3 7.19 8.70 -11.14
N TYR A 4 8.41 9.23 -11.27
CA TYR A 4 9.15 9.79 -10.14
C TYR A 4 9.55 11.23 -10.47
N GLU A 5 9.01 12.18 -9.72
CA GLU A 5 9.26 13.61 -9.90
C GLU A 5 9.32 14.30 -8.54
N GLY A 6 10.27 15.24 -8.37
CA GLY A 6 10.35 16.06 -7.16
C GLY A 6 10.54 15.28 -5.84
N GLY A 7 11.13 14.08 -5.87
CA GLY A 7 11.27 13.22 -4.69
C GLY A 7 10.08 12.29 -4.44
N ILE A 8 9.01 12.40 -5.22
CA ILE A 8 7.75 11.67 -5.02
C ILE A 8 7.62 10.58 -6.09
N LEU A 9 7.40 9.34 -5.66
CA LEU A 9 7.09 8.21 -6.54
C LEU A 9 5.56 8.05 -6.65
N GLN A 10 5.00 8.32 -7.83
CA GLN A 10 3.59 8.11 -8.13
C GLN A 10 3.39 6.80 -8.89
N MET A 11 2.74 5.83 -8.26
CA MET A 11 2.52 4.53 -8.87
C MET A 11 1.15 4.47 -9.55
N ARG A 12 1.11 3.97 -10.80
CA ARG A 12 -0.13 3.77 -11.57
C ARG A 12 -1.04 2.68 -10.97
N TYR A 13 -0.46 1.77 -10.20
CA TYR A 13 -1.15 0.67 -9.53
C TYR A 13 -0.69 0.61 -8.06
N PRO A 14 -1.55 0.13 -7.13
CA PRO A 14 -1.18 -0.05 -5.73
C PRO A 14 0.10 -0.87 -5.60
N VAL A 15 1.00 -0.46 -4.71
CA VAL A 15 2.22 -1.22 -4.43
C VAL A 15 1.88 -2.32 -3.44
N TRP A 16 1.68 -3.53 -3.95
CA TRP A 16 1.53 -4.70 -3.09
C TRP A 16 2.86 -5.00 -2.38
N PRO A 17 2.85 -5.31 -1.07
CA PRO A 17 4.02 -5.85 -0.40
C PRO A 17 4.53 -7.05 -1.19
N ARG A 18 5.73 -6.94 -1.74
CA ARG A 18 6.31 -8.02 -2.56
C ARG A 18 6.75 -9.15 -1.65
N TYR A 19 5.97 -10.24 -1.64
CA TYR A 19 6.47 -11.54 -1.22
C TYR A 19 7.21 -12.16 -2.42
N GLY A 20 8.46 -11.76 -2.66
CA GLY A 20 9.24 -12.28 -3.79
C GLY A 20 10.45 -11.43 -4.18
N SER A 21 11.26 -11.92 -5.11
CA SER A 21 12.43 -11.21 -5.62
C SER A 21 12.02 -9.96 -6.40
N PHE A 22 12.84 -8.92 -6.30
CA PHE A 22 12.71 -7.69 -7.09
C PHE A 22 12.78 -8.11 -8.56
N LEU A 23 11.68 -7.98 -9.32
CA LEU A 23 11.49 -8.21 -10.77
C LEU A 23 10.57 -9.37 -11.20
N GLU A 24 10.02 -10.19 -10.29
CA GLU A 24 8.98 -11.14 -10.72
C GLU A 24 7.69 -10.41 -11.17
N PRO A 25 7.12 -10.79 -12.33
CA PRO A 25 5.84 -10.24 -12.77
C PRO A 25 4.75 -10.64 -11.78
N VAL A 26 4.15 -9.64 -11.14
CA VAL A 26 2.98 -9.83 -10.30
C VAL A 26 1.84 -10.26 -11.22
N SER A 27 1.40 -11.51 -11.09
CA SER A 27 0.15 -11.94 -11.71
C SER A 27 -1.00 -11.30 -10.93
N ASP A 28 -1.80 -10.46 -11.59
CA ASP A 28 -2.93 -9.74 -10.98
C ASP A 28 -3.98 -10.70 -10.36
N ASN A 29 -4.01 -11.96 -10.78
CA ASN A 29 -4.91 -12.99 -10.24
C ASN A 29 -4.56 -13.47 -8.83
N ARG A 30 -3.45 -13.02 -8.24
CA ARG A 30 -3.02 -13.45 -6.89
C ARG A 30 -3.42 -12.48 -5.78
N HIS A 31 -3.95 -11.30 -6.12
CA HIS A 31 -4.34 -10.29 -5.15
C HIS A 31 -5.86 -10.13 -5.12
N LEU A 32 -6.40 -10.07 -3.91
CA LEU A 32 -7.82 -9.84 -3.67
C LEU A 32 -8.00 -8.40 -3.16
N THR A 33 -8.93 -7.67 -3.74
CA THR A 33 -9.38 -6.38 -3.18
C THR A 33 -10.34 -6.66 -2.04
N VAL A 34 -10.01 -6.18 -0.84
CA VAL A 34 -10.83 -6.33 0.36
C VAL A 34 -11.42 -4.98 0.74
N ALA A 35 -12.68 -4.97 1.20
CA ALA A 35 -13.33 -3.80 1.76
C ALA A 35 -13.83 -4.13 3.17
N THR A 36 -13.70 -3.17 4.09
CA THR A 36 -14.12 -3.30 5.49
C THR A 36 -14.61 -1.96 6.02
N LEU A 37 -15.35 -1.99 7.13
CA LEU A 37 -15.75 -0.79 7.89
C LEU A 37 -14.76 -0.52 9.03
N GLU A 38 -14.66 0.73 9.46
CA GLU A 38 -13.96 1.07 10.71
C GLU A 38 -14.83 0.62 11.90
N GLU A 39 -14.34 -0.34 12.67
CA GLU A 39 -15.08 -0.96 13.77
C GLU A 39 -14.13 -1.35 14.91
N ARG A 40 -14.08 -0.56 15.98
CA ARG A 40 -13.26 -0.88 17.16
C ARG A 40 -13.90 -2.02 17.95
N PRO A 41 -13.12 -3.03 18.40
CA PRO A 41 -11.66 -3.12 18.44
C PRO A 41 -10.99 -3.81 17.24
N PHE A 42 -11.75 -4.19 16.21
CA PHE A 42 -11.29 -5.10 15.16
C PHE A 42 -10.59 -4.38 14.01
N VAL A 43 -11.10 -3.23 13.58
CA VAL A 43 -10.58 -2.43 12.48
C VAL A 43 -10.40 -0.99 12.95
N ILE A 44 -9.15 -0.55 13.02
CA ILE A 44 -8.75 0.78 13.47
C ILE A 44 -8.15 1.52 12.27
N VAL A 45 -8.75 2.64 11.90
CA VAL A 45 -8.25 3.50 10.82
C VAL A 45 -7.54 4.70 11.44
N GLU A 46 -6.31 4.96 11.00
CA GLU A 46 -5.48 6.07 11.47
C GLU A 46 -4.95 6.88 10.28
N SER A 47 -4.64 8.15 10.50
CA SER A 47 -4.05 9.01 9.46
C SER A 47 -2.59 8.63 9.22
N VAL A 48 -2.14 8.70 7.97
CA VAL A 48 -0.74 8.50 7.60
C VAL A 48 0.17 9.55 8.24
N ASP A 49 1.46 9.23 8.40
CA ASP A 49 2.44 10.20 8.90
C ASP A 49 2.58 11.35 7.89
N PRO A 50 2.28 12.61 8.28
CA PRO A 50 2.32 13.74 7.36
C PRO A 50 3.73 14.05 6.84
N ALA A 51 4.79 13.63 7.53
CA ALA A 51 6.16 13.87 7.09
C ALA A 51 6.58 12.93 5.95
N THR A 52 6.16 11.66 6.01
CA THR A 52 6.52 10.64 5.01
C THR A 52 5.43 10.37 3.98
N GLY A 53 4.18 10.69 4.29
CA GLY A 53 3.02 10.37 3.46
C GLY A 53 2.74 8.88 3.36
N THR A 54 3.28 8.07 4.27
CA THR A 54 3.14 6.61 4.27
C THR A 54 2.59 6.08 5.60
N CYS A 55 2.15 4.82 5.56
CA CYS A 55 1.65 4.11 6.73
C CYS A 55 2.74 3.86 7.78
N VAL A 56 2.36 3.97 9.05
CA VAL A 56 3.24 3.64 10.18
C VAL A 56 3.42 2.13 10.32
N ARG A 57 4.45 1.69 11.06
CA ARG A 57 4.76 0.26 11.23
C ARG A 57 3.53 -0.50 11.77
N ASN A 58 3.26 -1.67 11.17
CA ASN A 58 2.12 -2.56 11.47
C ASN A 58 0.74 -2.03 11.03
N THR A 59 0.68 -1.06 10.13
CA THR A 59 -0.57 -0.63 9.47
C THR A 59 -0.54 -0.96 7.98
N VAL A 60 -1.73 -1.05 7.37
CA VAL A 60 -1.90 -1.36 5.95
C VAL A 60 -2.42 -0.12 5.20
N PRO A 61 -1.88 0.20 4.01
CA PRO A 61 -2.35 1.30 3.16
C PRO A 61 -3.63 0.97 2.38
#